data_AF-A0A0K1T1A8-F1
#
_entry.id   AF-A0A0K1T1A8-F1
#
_cell.length_a   1.000
_cell.length_b   1.000
_cell.length_c   1.000
_cell.angle_alpha   90.00
_cell.angle_beta   90.00
_cell.angle_gamma   90.00
#
_symmetry.space_group_name_H-M   'P 1'
#
loop_
_entity.id
_entity.type
_entity.pdbx_description
1 polymer ?
#
loop_
_entity_poly.entity_id
_entity_poly.type
_entity_poly.pdbx_seq_one_letter_code
_entity_poly.pdbx_strand_id
1 'polypeptide(L)'
;MLSELLALEEINVAPRRREELVMEKVDVEKLIEDGLIKQEGQFLYLTEKGLRELSKLYGLLDALQTIYMNMAFNKETRKEEIGENTLKDLLSAGLIEVNENTITLTFEGIKLVAQRIVEKMSRAH
;
A
#
# COMPACT_ATOMS: atom_id res chain seq x y z
N MET A 1 5.01 -3.57 -2.05
CA MET A 1 3.79 -2.95 -1.52
C MET A 1 4.00 -1.50 -1.09
N LEU A 2 4.76 -1.17 -0.02
CA LEU A 2 4.89 0.23 0.44
C LEU A 2 5.69 1.10 -0.54
N SER A 3 6.86 0.63 -1.00
CA SER A 3 7.66 1.33 -2.02
C SER A 3 6.93 1.48 -3.35
N GLU A 4 6.21 0.43 -3.78
CA GLU A 4 5.37 0.47 -4.97
C GLU A 4 4.24 1.50 -4.81
N LEU A 5 3.55 1.53 -3.67
CA LEU A 5 2.54 2.55 -3.36
C LEU A 5 3.14 3.95 -3.45
N LEU A 6 4.24 4.23 -2.75
CA LEU A 6 4.88 5.55 -2.73
C LEU A 6 5.24 6.01 -4.14
N ALA A 7 5.82 5.12 -4.95
CA ALA A 7 6.16 5.43 -6.34
C ALA A 7 4.92 5.81 -7.16
N LEU A 8 3.84 5.03 -7.04
CA LEU A 8 2.59 5.33 -7.74
C LEU A 8 1.96 6.63 -7.21
N GLU A 9 1.98 6.89 -5.89
CA GLU A 9 1.52 8.15 -5.29
C GLU A 9 2.25 9.35 -5.88
N GLU A 10 3.57 9.27 -5.97
CA GLU A 10 4.40 10.38 -6.44
C GLU A 10 4.19 10.68 -7.92
N ILE A 11 4.06 9.64 -8.74
CA ILE A 11 3.73 9.79 -10.17
C ILE A 11 2.30 10.31 -10.35
N ASN A 12 1.37 9.97 -9.45
CA ASN A 12 -0.01 10.45 -9.50
C ASN A 12 -0.12 11.95 -9.22
N VAL A 13 0.69 12.45 -8.28
CA VAL A 13 0.72 13.87 -7.95
C VAL A 13 1.31 14.68 -9.12
N ALA A 14 2.42 14.22 -9.70
CA ALA A 14 3.02 14.82 -10.87
C ALA A 14 3.91 13.82 -11.62
N PRO A 15 4.05 13.92 -12.96
CA PRO A 15 4.98 13.09 -13.71
C PRO A 15 6.41 13.17 -13.13
N ARG A 16 7.04 12.02 -12.90
CA ARG A 16 8.36 11.91 -12.27
C ARG A 16 9.43 11.51 -13.26
N ARG A 17 10.68 11.91 -13.01
CA ARG A 17 11.81 11.34 -13.74
C ARG A 17 12.21 10.01 -13.12
N ARG A 18 12.72 9.10 -13.95
CA ARG A 18 13.16 7.77 -13.50
C ARG A 18 14.19 7.84 -12.36
N GLU A 19 15.12 8.79 -12.45
CA GLU A 19 16.19 9.01 -11.47
C GLU A 19 15.65 9.38 -10.08
N GLU A 20 14.48 10.02 -10.01
CA GLU A 20 13.85 10.45 -8.76
C GLU A 20 13.35 9.25 -7.94
N LEU A 21 12.82 8.21 -8.60
CA LEU A 21 12.24 7.03 -7.94
C LEU A 21 13.27 5.95 -7.59
N VAL A 22 14.37 5.87 -8.35
CA VAL A 22 15.45 4.89 -8.07
C VAL A 22 16.13 5.17 -6.72
N MET A 23 16.15 6.44 -6.29
CA MET A 23 16.68 6.84 -4.98
C MET A 23 15.89 6.24 -3.80
N GLU A 24 14.64 5.84 -4.02
CA GLU A 24 13.78 5.23 -3.00
C GLU A 24 13.74 3.70 -3.04
N LYS A 25 14.67 3.06 -3.77
CA LYS A 25 14.70 1.60 -3.98
C LYS A 25 13.45 1.03 -4.65
N VAL A 26 12.83 1.82 -5.53
CA VAL A 26 11.70 1.39 -6.36
C VAL A 26 12.22 0.64 -7.58
N ASP A 27 11.65 -0.54 -7.84
CA ASP A 27 11.91 -1.27 -9.07
C ASP A 27 11.04 -0.73 -10.21
N VAL A 28 11.54 0.34 -10.85
CA VAL A 28 10.83 1.05 -11.92
C VAL A 28 10.58 0.14 -13.13
N GLU A 29 11.52 -0.76 -13.44
CA GLU A 29 11.36 -1.66 -14.59
C GLU A 29 10.21 -2.62 -14.37
N LYS A 30 10.13 -3.22 -13.18
CA LYS A 30 8.99 -4.07 -12.82
C LYS A 30 7.65 -3.32 -12.92
N LEU A 31 7.59 -2.06 -12.48
CA LEU A 31 6.36 -1.25 -12.60
C LEU A 31 5.95 -0.99 -14.06
N ILE A 32 6.92 -0.87 -14.97
CA ILE A 32 6.67 -0.72 -16.41
C ILE A 32 6.24 -2.06 -17.04
N GLU A 33 6.94 -3.15 -16.71
CA GLU A 33 6.62 -4.51 -17.16
C GLU A 33 5.21 -4.93 -16.72
N ASP A 34 4.85 -4.60 -15.47
CA ASP A 34 3.51 -4.80 -14.92
C ASP A 34 2.48 -3.84 -15.54
N GLY A 35 2.90 -2.89 -16.37
CA GLY A 35 2.04 -1.93 -17.05
C GLY A 35 1.37 -0.93 -16.11
N LEU A 36 1.90 -0.75 -14.90
CA LEU A 36 1.37 0.19 -13.90
C LEU A 36 1.77 1.63 -14.25
N ILE A 37 2.94 1.79 -14.84
CA ILE A 37 3.46 3.07 -15.30
C ILE A 37 3.93 2.95 -16.74
N LYS A 38 3.98 4.08 -17.45
CA LYS A 38 4.56 4.20 -18.79
C LYS A 38 5.60 5.30 -18.80
N GLN A 39 6.61 5.13 -19.66
CA GLN A 39 7.63 6.15 -19.89
C GLN A 39 7.36 6.89 -21.19
N GLU A 40 7.26 8.22 -21.13
CA GLU A 40 7.21 9.10 -22.30
C GLU A 40 8.36 10.11 -22.21
N GLY A 41 9.39 9.92 -23.04
CA GLY A 41 10.63 10.67 -22.94
C GLY A 41 11.36 10.39 -21.63
N GLN A 42 11.62 11.44 -20.85
CA GLN A 42 12.28 11.34 -19.54
C GLN A 42 11.31 11.18 -18.36
N PHE A 43 10.00 11.22 -18.63
CA PHE A 43 8.98 11.25 -17.59
C PHE A 43 8.21 9.92 -17.51
N LEU A 44 7.85 9.58 -16.28
CA LEU A 44 7.02 8.44 -15.91
C LEU A 44 5.61 8.95 -15.61
N TYR A 45 4.63 8.23 -16.15
CA TYR A 45 3.22 8.53 -16.00
C TYR A 45 2.49 7.28 -15.54
N LEU A 46 1.46 7.45 -14.72
CA LEU A 46 0.55 6.37 -14.36
C LEU A 46 -0.28 5.95 -15.56
N THR A 47 -0.49 4.65 -15.69
CA THR A 47 -1.49 4.10 -16.59
C THR A 47 -2.84 3.97 -15.86
N GLU A 48 -3.91 3.67 -16.59
CA GLU A 48 -5.18 3.30 -15.95
C GLU A 48 -5.03 2.08 -15.02
N LYS A 49 -4.17 1.13 -15.37
CA LYS A 49 -3.91 -0.04 -14.54
C LYS A 49 -3.20 0.37 -13.25
N GLY A 50 -2.21 1.26 -13.34
CA GLY A 50 -1.54 1.82 -12.17
C GLY A 50 -2.48 2.60 -11.25
N LEU A 51 -3.42 3.38 -11.81
CA LEU A 51 -4.41 4.11 -10.99
C LEU A 51 -5.33 3.15 -10.20
N ARG A 52 -5.74 2.05 -10.84
CA ARG A 52 -6.52 1.00 -10.17
C ARG A 52 -5.71 0.31 -9.08
N GLU A 53 -4.44 -0.01 -9.35
CA GLU A 53 -3.55 -0.63 -8.38
C GLU A 53 -3.26 0.29 -7.20
N LEU A 54 -3.00 1.58 -7.45
CA LEU A 54 -2.83 2.60 -6.42
C LEU A 54 -4.08 2.67 -5.51
N SER A 55 -5.27 2.72 -6.11
CA SER A 55 -6.53 2.72 -5.37
C SER A 55 -6.73 1.45 -4.53
N LYS A 56 -6.34 0.28 -5.08
CA LYS A 56 -6.36 -0.99 -4.35
C LYS A 56 -5.41 -0.94 -3.15
N LEU A 57 -4.17 -0.52 -3.34
CA LEU A 57 -3.16 -0.43 -2.29
C LEU A 57 -3.59 0.52 -1.16
N TYR A 58 -4.25 1.64 -1.47
CA TYR A 58 -4.88 2.50 -0.47
C TYR A 58 -5.94 1.77 0.36
N GLY A 59 -6.86 1.05 -0.29
CA GLY A 59 -7.89 0.30 0.42
C GLY A 59 -7.31 -0.79 1.34
N LEU A 60 -6.22 -1.45 0.94
CA LEU A 60 -5.50 -2.41 1.78
C LEU A 60 -4.88 -1.73 3.01
N LEU A 61 -4.25 -0.57 2.81
CA LEU A 61 -3.65 0.19 3.92
C LEU A 61 -4.68 0.71 4.91
N ASP A 62 -5.81 1.24 4.43
CA ASP A 62 -6.87 1.76 5.31
C ASP A 62 -7.48 0.63 6.17
N ALA A 63 -7.63 -0.57 5.59
CA ALA A 63 -8.04 -1.76 6.33
C ALA A 63 -7.00 -2.13 7.40
N LEU A 64 -5.71 -2.20 7.04
CA LEU A 64 -4.64 -2.48 8.01
C LEU A 64 -4.56 -1.45 9.13
N GLN A 65 -4.71 -0.16 8.80
CA GLN A 65 -4.73 0.92 9.78
C GLN A 65 -5.95 0.79 10.71
N THR A 66 -7.10 0.41 10.18
CA THR A 66 -8.31 0.17 10.98
C THR A 66 -8.10 -0.98 11.96
N ILE A 67 -7.54 -2.10 11.51
CA ILE A 67 -7.23 -3.25 12.38
C ILE A 67 -6.21 -2.83 13.45
N TYR A 68 -5.16 -2.11 13.07
CA TYR A 68 -4.13 -1.60 13.99
C TYR A 68 -4.74 -0.73 15.09
N MET A 69 -5.61 0.21 14.72
CA MET A 69 -6.25 1.12 15.67
C MET A 69 -7.21 0.37 16.59
N ASN A 70 -8.03 -0.55 16.06
CA ASN A 70 -8.89 -1.38 16.89
C ASN A 70 -8.08 -2.19 17.91
N MET A 71 -6.98 -2.83 17.49
CA MET A 71 -6.07 -3.55 18.39
C MET A 71 -5.50 -2.62 19.48
N ALA A 72 -5.06 -1.42 19.13
CA ALA A 72 -4.52 -0.45 20.09
C ALA A 72 -5.55 0.01 21.14
N PHE A 73 -6.84 0.00 20.80
CA PHE A 73 -7.94 0.33 21.71
C PHE A 73 -8.60 -0.90 22.37
N ASN A 74 -7.95 -2.08 22.32
CA ASN A 74 -8.51 -3.35 22.82
C ASN A 74 -9.89 -3.69 22.22
N LYS A 75 -10.12 -3.30 20.96
CA LYS A 75 -11.30 -3.64 20.18
C LYS A 75 -10.93 -4.71 19.15
N GLU A 76 -11.81 -5.69 18.99
CA GLU A 76 -11.67 -6.72 17.96
C GLU A 76 -12.15 -6.19 16.60
N THR A 77 -11.50 -6.62 15.53
CA THR A 77 -11.98 -6.41 14.15
C THR A 77 -12.54 -7.72 13.63
N ARG A 78 -13.80 -7.76 13.21
CA ARG A 78 -14.42 -8.97 12.65
C ARG A 78 -14.16 -9.08 11.15
N LYS A 79 -14.07 -10.31 10.63
CA LYS A 79 -13.82 -10.55 9.20
C LYS A 79 -14.88 -9.94 8.28
N GLU A 80 -16.11 -9.86 8.77
CA GLU A 80 -17.28 -9.30 8.09
C GLU A 80 -17.26 -7.77 8.01
N GLU A 81 -16.41 -7.10 8.79
CA GLU A 81 -16.18 -5.64 8.71
C GLU A 81 -15.23 -5.27 7.55
N ILE A 82 -14.51 -6.26 6.99
CA ILE A 82 -13.55 -6.07 5.90
C ILE A 82 -14.11 -6.72 4.64
N GLY A 83 -14.05 -6.01 3.51
CA GLY A 83 -14.48 -6.56 2.22
C GLY A 83 -13.71 -7.84 1.87
N GLU A 84 -14.40 -8.83 1.29
CA GLU A 84 -13.85 -10.18 1.04
C GLU A 84 -12.56 -10.16 0.21
N ASN A 85 -12.51 -9.34 -0.84
CA ASN A 85 -11.32 -9.18 -1.68
C ASN A 85 -10.14 -8.60 -0.88
N THR A 86 -10.38 -7.54 -0.11
CA THR A 86 -9.39 -6.92 0.77
C THR A 86 -8.86 -7.94 1.79
N LEU A 87 -9.75 -8.69 2.43
CA LEU A 87 -9.38 -9.73 3.39
C LEU A 87 -8.47 -10.78 2.76
N LYS A 88 -8.84 -11.26 1.56
CA LYS A 88 -8.07 -12.27 0.82
C LYS A 88 -6.69 -11.73 0.41
N ASP A 89 -6.63 -10.50 -0.09
CA ASP A 89 -5.37 -9.86 -0.47
C ASP A 89 -4.44 -9.71 0.76
N LEU A 90 -4.96 -9.22 1.90
CA LEU A 90 -4.20 -9.05 3.13
C LEU A 90 -3.71 -10.38 3.73
N LEU A 91 -4.53 -11.43 3.68
CA LEU A 91 -4.16 -12.79 4.08
C LEU A 91 -3.07 -13.35 3.17
N SER A 92 -3.24 -13.23 1.85
CA SER A 92 -2.27 -13.73 0.87
C SER A 92 -0.92 -13.02 0.96
N ALA A 93 -0.92 -11.75 1.37
CA ALA A 93 0.27 -10.97 1.63
C ALA A 93 0.91 -11.27 3.00
N GLY A 94 0.29 -12.12 3.84
CA GLY A 94 0.79 -12.46 5.17
C GLY A 94 0.75 -11.31 6.17
N LEU A 95 -0.10 -10.30 5.94
CA LEU A 95 -0.16 -9.09 6.77
C LEU A 95 -1.16 -9.23 7.92
N ILE A 96 -2.08 -10.18 7.81
CA ILE A 96 -3.09 -10.47 8.82
C ILE A 96 -3.20 -11.97 9.05
N GLU A 97 -3.73 -12.32 10.22
CA GLU A 97 -4.20 -13.66 10.58
C GLU A 97 -5.68 -13.57 10.95
N VAL A 98 -6.43 -14.61 10.61
CA VAL A 98 -7.85 -14.74 10.98
C VAL A 98 -7.99 -15.91 11.96
N ASN A 99 -8.47 -15.59 13.15
CA ASN A 99 -8.79 -16.57 14.18
C ASN A 99 -10.31 -16.59 14.38
N GLU A 100 -10.96 -17.68 13.97
CA GLU A 100 -12.42 -17.82 13.95
C GLU A 100 -13.15 -16.71 13.16
N ASN A 101 -13.53 -15.63 13.84
CA ASN A 101 -14.20 -14.48 13.27
C ASN A 101 -13.42 -13.17 13.44
N THR A 102 -12.30 -13.18 14.15
CA THR A 102 -11.50 -12.00 14.46
C THR A 102 -10.25 -11.93 13.58
N ILE A 103 -9.86 -10.71 13.24
CA ILE A 103 -8.64 -10.42 12.48
C ILE A 103 -7.61 -9.83 13.44
N THR A 104 -6.38 -10.31 13.31
CA THR A 104 -5.20 -9.78 14.00
C THR A 104 -4.12 -9.43 12.99
N LEU A 105 -3.33 -8.40 13.25
CA LEU A 105 -2.17 -8.08 12.41
C LEU A 105 -1.01 -9.03 12.71
N THR A 106 -0.31 -9.45 11.67
CA THR A 106 1.00 -10.10 11.83
C THR A 106 2.06 -9.05 12.15
N PHE A 107 3.27 -9.51 12.51
CA PHE A 107 4.41 -8.61 12.67
C PHE A 107 4.69 -7.76 11.42
N GLU A 108 4.60 -8.35 10.23
CA GLU A 108 4.79 -7.61 8.97
C GLU A 108 3.65 -6.61 8.72
N GLY A 109 2.40 -6.97 9.06
CA GLY A 109 1.27 -6.04 9.03
C GLY A 109 1.47 -4.82 9.94
N ILE A 110 1.91 -5.05 11.18
CA ILE A 110 2.22 -3.97 12.15
C ILE A 110 3.35 -3.07 11.61
N LYS A 111 4.42 -3.68 11.11
CA LYS A 111 5.58 -2.95 10.58
C LYS A 111 5.19 -2.06 9.40
N LEU A 112 4.37 -2.57 8.48
CA LEU A 112 3.90 -1.82 7.32
C LEU A 112 3.06 -0.60 7.73
N VAL A 113 2.13 -0.77 8.68
CA VAL A 113 1.31 0.33 9.20
C VAL A 113 2.19 1.36 9.93
N ALA A 114 3.13 0.92 10.76
CA ALA A 114 4.05 1.79 11.47
C ALA A 114 4.92 2.62 10.52
N GLN A 115 5.47 2.00 9.47
CA GLN A 115 6.23 2.70 8.43
C GLN A 115 5.38 3.77 7.74
N ARG A 116 4.15 3.44 7.37
CA ARG A 116 3.21 4.40 6.75
C ARG A 116 2.89 5.59 7.65
N ILE A 117 2.71 5.36 8.94
CA ILE A 117 2.46 6.43 9.93
C ILE A 117 3.67 7.36 10.00
N VAL A 118 4.89 6.82 10.06
CA VAL A 118 6.14 7.60 10.08
C VAL A 118 6.27 8.45 8.82
N GLU A 119 6.08 7.86 7.63
CA GLU A 119 6.18 8.57 6.34
C GLU A 119 5.17 9.72 6.22
N LYS A 120 3.92 9.51 6.66
CA LYS A 120 2.91 10.58 6.66
C LYS A 120 3.30 11.72 7.60
N MET A 121 3.89 11.43 8.76
CA MET A 121 4.37 12.48 9.68
C MET A 121 5.56 13.23 9.10
N SER A 122 6.51 12.53 8.48
CA SER A 122 7.68 13.18 7.85
C SER A 122 7.33 14.09 6.68
N ARG A 123 6.25 13.81 5.94
CA ARG A 123 5.79 14.64 4.80
C ARG A 123 4.93 15.84 5.19
N ALA A 124 4.44 15.88 6.44
CA ALA A 124 3.66 17.00 6.97
C ALA A 124 4.54 18.11 7.58
N HIS A 125 5.85 17.90 7.63
CA HIS A 125 6.88 18.83 8.09
C HIS A 125 7.73 19.32 6.92
#